data_AF-Q187S7-F1
#
_entry.id   AF-Q187S7-F1
#
_cell.length_a   1.000
_cell.length_b   1.000
_cell.length_c   1.000
_cell.angle_alpha   90.00
_cell.angle_beta   90.00
_cell.angle_gamma   90.00
#
_symmetry.space_group_name_H-M   'P 1'
#
loop_
_entity.id
_entity.type
_entity.pdbx_description
1 polymer ?
#
loop_
_entity_poly.entity_id
_entity_poly.type
_entity_poly.pdbx_seq_one_letter_code
_entity_poly.pdbx_strand_id
1 'polypeptide(L)'
;MKVNVYNVESFVDERLKIMVSDLIPNTKLKISVKMEFPWCKGEEFSSYGVFCSNEKGEVDLDLVEPIEGTYKADNCMGLIYSLEKSKTEGKNFAENISIDKPIIMNMIFETSIERKEVELKRIFKSEDITTKYISDEFIGKLFYKQNSNNKTILMLGGSDGNLDALDLLAAPLASRGFNVLTVAYFALEGLPDKLEEVPLEYFEKVFEWISENEITSTKEIFVHGTSKGGELAFLLASRYEQIKKVVVSQPHIYCFQALNGLMSGNDTSSWSYKGEPFPYIKVDNDIFFEEQKKNISKDIPFGFNSTYKKSLKRAENRKEARIKIENSKADILMIAGKEDNIWNSYEACLEALEIFEENNYPYNVELLTYNNMGHPLPIPYIMPLKETLCMSMSGGIFSSGGTVEGNSKGQFESWNRTIEFYKKPLSSDLNN
;
A
#
# COMPACT_ATOMS: atom_id res chain seq x y z
N MET A 1 29.18 -1.75 -26.19
CA MET A 1 28.29 -1.10 -25.19
C MET A 1 28.80 -1.25 -23.76
N LYS A 2 28.67 -0.22 -22.93
CA LYS A 2 28.97 -0.21 -21.50
C LYS A 2 27.68 0.04 -20.70
N VAL A 3 27.28 -0.97 -19.92
CA VAL A 3 26.06 -0.95 -19.10
C VAL A 3 26.44 -0.58 -17.67
N ASN A 4 25.82 0.47 -17.12
CA ASN A 4 25.95 0.86 -15.72
C ASN A 4 24.56 0.81 -15.09
N VAL A 5 24.33 -0.19 -14.25
CA VAL A 5 23.18 -0.21 -13.34
C VAL A 5 23.71 0.07 -11.94
N TYR A 6 23.33 1.22 -11.37
CA TYR A 6 23.70 1.57 -10.01
C TYR A 6 22.76 0.89 -9.03
N ASN A 7 23.30 0.47 -7.88
CA ASN A 7 22.57 -0.26 -6.82
C ASN A 7 22.01 -1.60 -7.33
N VAL A 8 22.88 -2.43 -7.93
CA VAL A 8 22.51 -3.80 -8.35
C VAL A 8 22.03 -4.67 -7.19
N GLU A 9 22.44 -4.34 -5.96
CA GLU A 9 21.83 -4.82 -4.73
C GLU A 9 21.29 -3.61 -3.96
N SER A 10 19.98 -3.60 -3.69
CA SER A 10 19.29 -2.46 -3.07
C SER A 10 17.98 -2.88 -2.41
N PHE A 11 17.39 -2.00 -1.60
CA PHE A 11 16.06 -2.27 -1.07
C PHE A 11 15.00 -2.26 -2.18
N VAL A 12 13.94 -3.04 -2.00
CA VAL A 12 12.82 -3.16 -2.93
C VAL A 12 12.10 -1.84 -3.20
N ASP A 13 12.14 -0.88 -2.28
CA ASP A 13 11.49 0.42 -2.38
C ASP A 13 12.40 1.54 -2.92
N GLU A 14 13.67 1.24 -3.22
CA GLU A 14 14.64 2.21 -3.73
C GLU A 14 14.64 2.31 -5.26
N ARG A 15 14.81 3.51 -5.82
CA ARG A 15 14.98 3.66 -7.27
C ARG A 15 16.33 3.11 -7.73
N LEU A 16 16.33 2.57 -8.95
CA LEU A 16 17.53 2.25 -9.69
C LEU A 16 18.06 3.48 -10.42
N LYS A 17 19.27 3.40 -10.95
CA LYS A 17 19.75 4.29 -12.00
C LYS A 17 20.40 3.46 -13.09
N ILE A 18 19.94 3.63 -14.33
CA ILE A 18 20.35 2.78 -15.46
C ILE A 18 20.82 3.67 -16.60
N MET A 19 22.09 3.51 -16.96
CA MET A 19 22.71 4.24 -18.05
C MET A 19 23.56 3.30 -18.91
N VAL A 20 23.34 3.35 -20.22
CA VAL A 20 24.11 2.62 -21.22
C VAL A 20 24.87 3.62 -22.07
N SER A 21 26.14 3.34 -22.31
CA SER A 21 27.09 4.18 -23.07
C SER A 21 27.86 3.32 -24.07
N ASP A 22 28.72 3.92 -24.87
CA ASP A 22 29.52 3.23 -25.91
C ASP A 22 28.63 2.42 -26.88
N LEU A 23 27.45 2.96 -27.20
CA LEU A 23 26.60 2.47 -28.28
C LEU A 23 26.98 3.16 -29.58
N ILE A 24 26.67 2.51 -30.71
CA ILE A 24 26.69 3.20 -32.00
C ILE A 24 25.61 4.30 -31.94
N PRO A 25 25.92 5.58 -32.21
CA PRO A 25 24.94 6.65 -32.17
C PRO A 25 23.68 6.35 -32.98
N ASN A 26 22.51 6.78 -32.50
CA ASN A 26 21.22 6.59 -33.15
C ASN A 26 20.86 5.12 -33.42
N THR A 27 21.37 4.20 -32.59
CA THR A 27 21.06 2.76 -32.66
C THR A 27 20.06 2.36 -31.59
N LYS A 28 19.23 1.35 -31.91
CA LYS A 28 18.27 0.75 -31.00
C LYS A 28 18.95 -0.10 -29.93
N LEU A 29 18.54 0.10 -28.68
CA LEU A 29 18.86 -0.72 -27.52
C LEU A 29 17.55 -1.29 -26.97
N LYS A 30 17.40 -2.60 -26.92
CA LYS A 30 16.32 -3.26 -26.18
C LYS A 30 16.83 -3.63 -24.80
N ILE A 31 16.08 -3.28 -23.77
CA ILE A 31 16.29 -3.71 -22.39
C ILE A 31 15.08 -4.53 -22.00
N SER A 32 15.28 -5.74 -21.51
CA SER A 32 14.21 -6.57 -20.96
C SER A 32 14.54 -7.01 -19.54
N VAL A 33 13.51 -7.17 -18.71
CA VAL A 33 13.63 -7.67 -17.34
C VAL A 33 12.76 -8.89 -17.19
N LYS A 34 13.27 -9.88 -16.47
CA LYS A 34 12.51 -11.06 -16.05
C LYS A 34 12.72 -11.34 -14.57
N MET A 35 11.66 -11.76 -13.89
CA MET A 35 11.72 -12.19 -12.50
C MET A 35 10.65 -13.22 -12.17
N GLU A 36 10.87 -13.93 -11.07
CA GLU A 36 9.83 -14.67 -10.35
C GLU A 36 9.91 -14.28 -8.88
N PHE A 37 8.77 -14.20 -8.20
CA PHE A 37 8.80 -13.98 -6.75
C PHE A 37 9.48 -15.17 -6.05
N PRO A 38 10.27 -14.92 -4.98
CA PRO A 38 10.96 -16.01 -4.28
C PRO A 38 9.99 -16.99 -3.60
N TRP A 39 8.76 -16.56 -3.31
CA TRP A 39 7.68 -17.39 -2.75
C TRP A 39 6.72 -17.98 -3.80
N CYS A 40 6.74 -17.50 -5.04
CA CYS A 40 5.80 -17.92 -6.08
C CYS A 40 6.55 -18.34 -7.36
N LYS A 41 7.31 -19.43 -7.24
CA LYS A 41 8.06 -20.01 -8.37
C LYS A 41 7.12 -20.58 -9.43
N GLY A 42 7.45 -20.40 -10.70
CA GLY A 42 6.62 -20.81 -11.85
C GLY A 42 5.69 -19.72 -12.38
N GLU A 43 5.51 -18.62 -11.65
CA GLU A 43 4.90 -17.38 -12.17
C GLU A 43 6.03 -16.43 -12.59
N GLU A 44 6.28 -16.30 -13.90
CA GLU A 44 7.28 -15.38 -14.45
C GLU A 44 6.61 -14.05 -14.80
N PHE A 45 7.29 -12.97 -14.45
CA PHE A 45 6.93 -11.62 -14.85
C PHE A 45 8.04 -11.04 -15.71
N SER A 46 7.67 -10.34 -16.76
CA SER A 46 8.62 -9.68 -17.65
C SER A 46 8.15 -8.32 -18.11
N SER A 47 9.11 -7.47 -18.47
CA SER A 47 8.88 -6.17 -19.06
C SER A 47 9.97 -5.89 -20.08
N TYR A 48 9.75 -4.89 -20.94
CA TYR A 48 10.80 -4.42 -21.83
C TYR A 48 10.60 -2.95 -22.23
N GLY A 49 11.70 -2.34 -22.64
CA GLY A 49 11.74 -1.04 -23.31
C GLY A 49 12.76 -1.06 -24.43
N VAL A 50 12.43 -0.46 -25.56
CA VAL A 50 13.33 -0.20 -26.68
C VAL A 50 13.63 1.29 -26.67
N PHE A 51 14.91 1.64 -26.73
CA PHE A 51 15.41 3.00 -26.69
C PHE A 51 16.27 3.29 -27.90
N CYS A 52 16.41 4.56 -28.25
CA CYS A 52 17.38 5.01 -29.24
C CYS A 52 18.52 5.74 -28.52
N SER A 53 19.76 5.37 -28.81
CA SER A 53 20.93 6.10 -28.30
C SER A 53 21.05 7.49 -28.94
N ASN A 54 21.51 8.46 -28.15
CA ASN A 54 21.75 9.82 -28.64
C ASN A 54 23.00 9.89 -29.56
N GLU A 55 23.35 11.10 -30.01
CA GLU A 55 24.52 11.34 -30.87
C GLU A 55 25.87 10.94 -30.23
N LYS A 56 25.91 10.84 -28.90
CA LYS A 56 27.08 10.39 -28.13
C LYS A 56 27.10 8.88 -27.89
N GLY A 57 26.08 8.14 -28.34
CA GLY A 57 25.97 6.70 -28.09
C GLY A 57 25.51 6.37 -26.66
N GLU A 58 24.69 7.23 -26.05
CA GLU A 58 24.22 7.08 -24.67
C GLU A 58 22.69 6.92 -24.60
N VAL A 59 22.23 6.16 -23.61
CA VAL A 59 20.84 6.03 -23.18
C VAL A 59 20.80 6.12 -21.65
N ASP A 60 20.15 7.15 -21.11
CA ASP A 60 19.83 7.30 -19.69
C ASP A 60 18.32 7.15 -19.51
N LEU A 61 17.89 6.13 -18.76
CA LEU A 61 16.46 5.78 -18.64
C LEU A 61 15.67 6.79 -17.81
N ASP A 62 16.31 7.69 -17.07
CA ASP A 62 15.63 8.80 -16.40
C ASP A 62 15.44 10.02 -17.31
N LEU A 63 15.96 10.01 -18.54
CA LEU A 63 15.93 11.14 -19.46
C LEU A 63 15.32 10.82 -20.83
N VAL A 64 15.04 9.53 -21.10
CA VAL A 64 14.61 9.07 -22.42
C VAL A 64 13.41 8.14 -22.28
N GLU A 65 12.33 8.48 -22.97
CA GLU A 65 11.17 7.63 -23.13
C GLU A 65 11.50 6.42 -24.04
N PRO A 66 10.98 5.22 -23.75
CA PRO A 66 11.08 4.10 -24.68
C PRO A 66 10.28 4.41 -25.96
N ILE A 67 10.87 4.11 -27.13
CA ILE A 67 10.18 4.18 -28.42
C ILE A 67 9.14 3.06 -28.58
N GLU A 68 9.30 1.98 -27.83
CA GLU A 68 8.41 0.81 -27.77
C GLU A 68 8.63 0.11 -26.42
N GLY A 69 7.59 -0.41 -25.78
CA GLY A 69 7.77 -1.17 -24.55
C GLY A 69 6.49 -1.35 -23.74
N THR A 70 6.65 -1.90 -22.55
CA THR A 70 5.58 -2.12 -21.57
C THR A 70 5.18 -0.85 -20.80
N TYR A 71 5.94 0.23 -20.96
CA TYR A 71 5.67 1.56 -20.39
C TYR A 71 6.05 2.65 -21.38
N LYS A 72 5.66 3.91 -21.11
CA LYS A 72 5.86 5.04 -22.04
C LYS A 72 6.57 6.26 -21.43
N ALA A 73 6.78 6.29 -20.13
CA ALA A 73 7.41 7.42 -19.45
C ALA A 73 8.95 7.33 -19.46
N ASP A 74 9.62 8.46 -19.31
CA ASP A 74 11.05 8.63 -19.06
C ASP A 74 11.39 8.31 -17.59
N ASN A 75 11.27 7.02 -17.24
CA ASN A 75 11.46 6.58 -15.87
C ASN A 75 12.28 5.29 -15.81
N CYS A 76 13.40 5.32 -15.08
CA CYS A 76 14.26 4.14 -14.87
C CYS A 76 13.53 2.95 -14.22
N MET A 77 12.50 3.22 -13.41
CA MET A 77 11.67 2.21 -12.76
C MET A 77 10.56 1.68 -13.67
N GLY A 78 10.44 2.18 -14.89
CA GLY A 78 9.48 1.71 -15.89
C GLY A 78 9.53 0.22 -16.12
N LEU A 79 10.74 -0.34 -16.24
CA LEU A 79 10.94 -1.79 -16.36
C LEU A 79 10.46 -2.57 -15.13
N ILE A 80 10.35 -1.96 -13.95
CA ILE A 80 9.94 -2.64 -12.72
C ILE A 80 8.42 -2.51 -12.52
N TYR A 81 7.87 -1.31 -12.57
CA TYR A 81 6.44 -1.11 -12.32
C TYR A 81 5.54 -1.64 -13.45
N SER A 82 6.09 -1.81 -14.65
CA SER A 82 5.35 -2.29 -15.82
C SER A 82 5.53 -3.77 -16.13
N LEU A 83 6.08 -4.54 -15.18
CA LEU A 83 6.11 -6.00 -15.24
C LEU A 83 4.70 -6.55 -15.52
N GLU A 84 4.64 -7.50 -16.43
CA GLU A 84 3.44 -8.25 -16.83
C GLU A 84 3.71 -9.73 -16.65
N LYS A 85 2.67 -10.51 -16.33
CA LYS A 85 2.80 -11.96 -16.25
C LYS A 85 3.13 -12.54 -17.62
N SER A 86 4.33 -13.10 -17.77
CA SER A 86 4.82 -13.71 -19.02
C SER A 86 4.67 -15.23 -19.07
N LYS A 87 4.62 -15.88 -17.90
CA LYS A 87 4.40 -17.32 -17.76
C LYS A 87 3.62 -17.60 -16.48
N THR A 88 2.70 -18.56 -16.54
CA THR A 88 1.90 -18.96 -15.38
C THR A 88 1.80 -20.48 -15.26
N GLU A 89 1.86 -20.97 -14.03
CA GLU A 89 1.48 -22.32 -13.63
C GLU A 89 0.13 -22.32 -12.88
N GLY A 90 -0.57 -21.17 -12.86
CA GLY A 90 -1.85 -21.01 -12.20
C GLY A 90 -1.76 -20.68 -10.70
N LYS A 91 -0.60 -20.20 -10.22
CA LYS A 91 -0.40 -19.83 -8.82
C LYS A 91 -0.76 -18.37 -8.57
N ASN A 92 -1.19 -18.09 -7.35
CA ASN A 92 -1.48 -16.74 -6.89
C ASN A 92 -0.24 -16.14 -6.21
N PHE A 93 0.35 -15.11 -6.80
CA PHE A 93 1.56 -14.45 -6.25
C PHE A 93 1.28 -13.59 -5.02
N ALA A 94 0.01 -13.35 -4.68
CA ALA A 94 -0.39 -12.67 -3.44
C ALA A 94 -0.49 -13.62 -2.22
N GLU A 95 -0.31 -14.92 -2.43
CA GLU A 95 -0.32 -15.93 -1.36
C GLU A 95 1.11 -16.32 -0.96
N ASN A 96 1.28 -16.78 0.28
CA ASN A 96 2.55 -17.26 0.85
C ASN A 96 3.70 -16.24 0.75
N ILE A 97 3.38 -14.94 0.82
CA ILE A 97 4.36 -13.86 0.72
C ILE A 97 5.48 -14.08 1.76
N SER A 98 6.73 -14.00 1.31
CA SER A 98 7.90 -14.17 2.17
C SER A 98 8.99 -13.17 1.82
N ILE A 99 9.46 -12.46 2.83
CA ILE A 99 10.46 -11.39 2.71
C ILE A 99 11.89 -11.84 3.06
N ASP A 100 12.09 -13.14 3.32
CA ASP A 100 13.40 -13.67 3.75
C ASP A 100 14.40 -13.85 2.61
N LYS A 101 13.90 -13.92 1.37
CA LYS A 101 14.72 -14.02 0.16
C LYS A 101 14.51 -12.79 -0.70
N PRO A 102 15.56 -12.29 -1.37
CA PRO A 102 15.43 -11.18 -2.31
C PRO A 102 14.61 -11.57 -3.54
N ILE A 103 14.04 -10.57 -4.20
CA ILE A 103 13.61 -10.73 -5.60
C ILE A 103 14.87 -10.63 -6.47
N ILE A 104 15.08 -11.65 -7.30
CA ILE A 104 16.15 -11.67 -8.30
C ILE A 104 15.55 -11.30 -9.65
N MET A 105 16.08 -10.26 -10.28
CA MET A 105 15.63 -9.76 -11.58
C MET A 105 16.77 -9.82 -12.59
N ASN A 106 16.56 -10.53 -13.68
CA ASN A 106 17.53 -10.66 -14.76
C ASN A 106 17.25 -9.60 -15.81
N MET A 107 18.16 -8.63 -15.97
CA MET A 107 18.11 -7.63 -17.02
C MET A 107 18.97 -8.05 -18.21
N ILE A 108 18.41 -7.95 -19.41
CA ILE A 108 19.12 -8.24 -20.66
C ILE A 108 19.12 -6.97 -21.52
N PHE A 109 20.31 -6.53 -21.90
CA PHE A 109 20.59 -5.38 -22.76
C PHE A 109 21.03 -5.89 -24.13
N GLU A 110 20.32 -5.52 -25.19
CA GLU A 110 20.51 -6.07 -26.53
C GLU A 110 20.53 -4.98 -27.60
N THR A 111 21.53 -5.05 -28.46
CA THR A 111 21.60 -4.34 -29.75
C THR A 111 21.63 -5.36 -30.89
N SER A 112 21.80 -4.93 -32.13
CA SER A 112 21.96 -5.85 -33.27
C SER A 112 23.25 -6.69 -33.22
N ILE A 113 24.26 -6.28 -32.43
CA ILE A 113 25.60 -6.89 -32.43
C ILE A 113 26.11 -7.29 -31.05
N GLU A 114 25.52 -6.77 -29.97
CA GLU A 114 25.97 -7.00 -28.60
C GLU A 114 24.80 -7.35 -27.68
N ARG A 115 25.08 -8.23 -26.72
CA ARG A 115 24.17 -8.64 -25.65
C ARG A 115 24.92 -8.65 -24.30
N LYS A 116 24.32 -8.07 -23.26
CA LYS A 116 24.83 -8.12 -21.88
C LYS A 116 23.71 -8.43 -20.90
N GLU A 117 24.07 -9.11 -19.82
CA GLU A 117 23.17 -9.45 -18.74
C GLU A 117 23.64 -8.78 -17.45
N VAL A 118 22.69 -8.33 -16.65
CA VAL A 118 22.91 -7.82 -15.29
C VAL A 118 21.85 -8.42 -14.39
N GLU A 119 22.28 -9.05 -13.30
CA GLU A 119 21.38 -9.51 -12.25
C GLU A 119 21.16 -8.39 -11.23
N LEU A 120 19.91 -8.10 -10.89
CA LEU A 120 19.53 -7.22 -9.80
C LEU A 120 18.98 -8.04 -8.64
N LYS A 121 19.41 -7.67 -7.43
CA LYS A 121 18.97 -8.25 -6.18
C LYS A 121 18.24 -7.19 -5.36
N ARG A 122 16.93 -7.39 -5.16
CA ARG A 122 16.06 -6.46 -4.44
C ARG A 122 15.69 -7.05 -3.08
N ILE A 123 16.25 -6.50 -2.00
CA ILE A 123 16.08 -7.00 -0.62
C ILE A 123 14.92 -6.31 0.10
N PHE A 124 14.18 -7.05 0.92
CA PHE A 124 13.05 -6.51 1.69
C PHE A 124 13.46 -5.92 3.04
N LYS A 125 14.44 -6.55 3.70
CA LYS A 125 14.98 -6.17 5.02
C LYS A 125 16.49 -6.23 5.03
N SER A 126 17.13 -5.42 5.87
CA SER A 126 18.55 -5.57 6.19
C SER A 126 18.79 -6.81 7.06
N GLU A 127 20.01 -7.35 7.01
CA GLU A 127 20.38 -8.59 7.71
C GLU A 127 20.29 -8.50 9.24
N ASP A 128 20.36 -7.28 9.79
CA ASP A 128 20.27 -7.00 11.23
C ASP A 128 18.82 -6.94 11.77
N ILE A 129 17.81 -7.19 10.92
CA ILE A 129 16.40 -7.20 11.32
C ILE A 129 16.03 -8.54 11.94
N THR A 130 15.50 -8.47 13.16
CA THR A 130 14.90 -9.61 13.86
C THR A 130 13.38 -9.56 13.73
N THR A 131 12.76 -10.72 13.53
CA THR A 131 11.31 -10.90 13.55
C THR A 131 10.91 -11.71 14.79
N LYS A 132 10.07 -11.13 15.65
CA LYS A 132 9.45 -11.82 16.79
C LYS A 132 7.98 -12.09 16.46
N TYR A 133 7.59 -13.36 16.44
CA TYR A 133 6.21 -13.78 16.26
C TYR A 133 5.47 -13.76 17.59
N ILE A 134 4.19 -13.39 17.56
CA ILE A 134 3.34 -13.25 18.73
C ILE A 134 2.03 -14.00 18.42
N SER A 135 1.66 -14.90 19.33
CA SER A 135 0.47 -15.74 19.20
C SER A 135 -0.29 -15.96 20.51
N ASP A 136 0.31 -15.61 21.65
CA ASP A 136 -0.25 -15.95 22.97
C ASP A 136 -1.32 -14.92 23.40
N GLU A 137 -1.08 -13.63 23.12
CA GLU A 137 -1.98 -12.53 23.50
C GLU A 137 -2.79 -11.97 22.32
N PHE A 138 -2.16 -11.93 21.15
CA PHE A 138 -2.71 -11.49 19.87
C PHE A 138 -1.88 -12.09 18.72
N ILE A 139 -2.39 -12.04 17.49
CA ILE A 139 -1.67 -12.55 16.32
C ILE A 139 -0.93 -11.42 15.63
N GLY A 140 0.40 -11.45 15.67
CA GLY A 140 1.22 -10.41 15.05
C GLY A 140 2.69 -10.77 14.87
N LYS A 141 3.41 -9.86 14.21
CA LYS A 141 4.86 -9.95 13.98
C LYS A 141 5.53 -8.61 14.30
N LEU A 142 6.51 -8.62 15.18
CA LEU A 142 7.36 -7.46 15.46
C LEU A 142 8.66 -7.55 14.66
N PHE A 143 8.89 -6.57 13.79
CA PHE A 143 10.14 -6.34 13.08
C PHE A 143 10.94 -5.25 13.77
N TYR A 144 12.18 -5.54 14.16
CA TYR A 144 13.00 -4.59 14.91
C TYR A 144 14.50 -4.81 14.72
N LYS A 145 15.28 -3.79 15.12
CA LYS A 145 16.73 -3.87 15.32
C LYS A 145 17.02 -3.74 16.82
N GLN A 146 18.12 -4.32 17.28
CA GLN A 146 18.54 -4.22 18.70
C GLN A 146 18.74 -2.76 19.16
N ASN A 147 19.18 -1.87 18.26
CA ASN A 147 19.33 -0.43 18.52
C ASN A 147 18.28 0.37 17.72
N SER A 148 17.00 0.05 17.86
CA SER A 148 15.94 0.81 17.18
C SER A 148 15.83 2.25 17.74
N ASN A 149 15.09 3.10 17.03
CA ASN A 149 14.87 4.48 17.43
C ASN A 149 13.77 4.64 18.51
N ASN A 150 13.34 3.54 19.14
CA ASN A 150 12.24 3.46 20.12
C ASN A 150 10.88 4.00 19.65
N LYS A 151 10.70 4.22 18.34
CA LYS A 151 9.41 4.57 17.75
C LYS A 151 8.74 3.30 17.25
N THR A 152 7.54 3.03 17.77
CA THR A 152 6.78 1.82 17.43
C THR A 152 5.62 2.15 16.51
N ILE A 153 5.60 1.53 15.33
CA ILE A 153 4.53 1.62 14.34
C ILE A 153 3.67 0.37 14.43
N LEU A 154 2.42 0.52 14.83
CA LEU A 154 1.37 -0.49 14.67
C LEU A 154 0.81 -0.42 13.25
N MET A 155 0.94 -1.50 12.49
CA MET A 155 0.53 -1.58 11.10
C MET A 155 -0.72 -2.45 10.93
N LEU A 156 -1.74 -1.87 10.30
CA LEU A 156 -3.08 -2.42 10.15
C LEU A 156 -3.41 -2.61 8.66
N GLY A 157 -3.70 -3.85 8.28
CA GLY A 157 -4.06 -4.27 6.92
C GLY A 157 -5.44 -3.81 6.46
N GLY A 158 -5.80 -4.16 5.24
CA GLY A 158 -7.11 -3.84 4.65
C GLY A 158 -8.16 -4.90 4.92
N SER A 159 -9.12 -5.02 4.01
CA SER A 159 -10.17 -6.04 4.05
C SER A 159 -9.73 -7.43 3.56
N ASP A 160 -8.46 -7.59 3.15
CA ASP A 160 -7.90 -8.85 2.68
C ASP A 160 -7.50 -9.81 3.82
N GLY A 161 -7.27 -9.31 5.03
CA GLY A 161 -6.90 -10.14 6.19
C GLY A 161 -5.50 -10.77 6.11
N ASN A 162 -4.70 -10.38 5.11
CA ASN A 162 -3.41 -10.99 4.82
C ASN A 162 -2.29 -10.32 5.64
N LEU A 163 -1.92 -10.95 6.75
CA LEU A 163 -0.83 -10.50 7.60
C LEU A 163 0.53 -10.49 6.86
N ASP A 164 0.78 -11.44 5.96
CA ASP A 164 2.06 -11.56 5.25
C ASP A 164 2.25 -10.42 4.23
N ALA A 165 1.17 -9.88 3.66
CA ALA A 165 1.25 -8.73 2.79
C ALA A 165 1.75 -7.47 3.51
N LEU A 166 1.49 -7.34 4.82
CA LEU A 166 2.01 -6.23 5.63
C LEU A 166 3.52 -6.30 5.82
N ASP A 167 4.11 -7.48 5.75
CA ASP A 167 5.56 -7.66 5.90
C ASP A 167 6.32 -6.90 4.81
N LEU A 168 5.72 -6.74 3.62
CA LEU A 168 6.28 -5.95 2.52
C LEU A 168 6.53 -4.50 2.93
N LEU A 169 5.65 -3.91 3.73
CA LEU A 169 5.75 -2.54 4.25
C LEU A 169 6.57 -2.48 5.54
N ALA A 170 6.39 -3.46 6.43
CA ALA A 170 6.99 -3.47 7.75
C ALA A 170 8.52 -3.64 7.69
N ALA A 171 9.01 -4.54 6.84
CA ALA A 171 10.45 -4.82 6.76
C ALA A 171 11.30 -3.63 6.27
N PRO A 172 10.93 -2.90 5.21
CA PRO A 172 11.67 -1.71 4.81
C PRO A 172 11.61 -0.58 5.84
N LEU A 173 10.49 -0.43 6.58
CA LEU A 173 10.42 0.55 7.68
C LEU A 173 11.29 0.14 8.85
N ALA A 174 11.26 -1.13 9.26
CA ALA A 174 12.11 -1.62 10.34
C ALA A 174 13.60 -1.48 10.00
N SER A 175 13.97 -1.71 8.73
CA SER A 175 15.33 -1.49 8.21
C SER A 175 15.80 -0.03 8.35
N ARG A 176 14.86 0.93 8.44
CA ARG A 176 15.11 2.36 8.68
C ARG A 176 15.07 2.75 10.16
N GLY A 177 15.03 1.78 11.07
CA GLY A 177 15.24 1.94 12.50
C GLY A 177 13.96 1.98 13.34
N PHE A 178 12.78 1.83 12.75
CA PHE A 178 11.52 1.75 13.49
C PHE A 178 11.31 0.34 14.09
N ASN A 179 10.61 0.26 15.22
CA ASN A 179 9.94 -0.97 15.61
C ASN A 179 8.62 -1.04 14.83
N VAL A 180 8.37 -2.11 14.08
CA VAL A 180 7.12 -2.24 13.30
C VAL A 180 6.39 -3.50 13.70
N LEU A 181 5.20 -3.33 14.29
CA LEU A 181 4.33 -4.40 14.72
C LEU A 181 3.18 -4.55 13.73
N THR A 182 3.14 -5.65 12.98
CA THR A 182 1.98 -6.01 12.16
C THR A 182 1.01 -6.82 13.01
N VAL A 183 -0.30 -6.51 12.92
CA VAL A 183 -1.34 -7.19 13.70
C VAL A 183 -2.45 -7.65 12.79
N ALA A 184 -2.78 -8.93 12.87
CA ALA A 184 -4.01 -9.47 12.29
C ALA A 184 -5.16 -9.28 13.28
N TYR A 185 -6.36 -9.03 12.75
CA TYR A 185 -7.56 -8.80 13.56
C TYR A 185 -8.79 -9.57 13.07
N PHE A 186 -8.67 -10.36 12.01
CA PHE A 186 -9.68 -11.30 11.50
C PHE A 186 -9.03 -12.30 10.52
N ALA A 187 -9.80 -13.30 10.07
CA ALA A 187 -9.47 -14.30 9.04
C ALA A 187 -8.28 -15.23 9.35
N LEU A 188 -7.82 -15.28 10.61
CA LEU A 188 -6.83 -16.24 11.10
C LEU A 188 -7.38 -17.01 12.30
N GLU A 189 -6.82 -18.19 12.56
CA GLU A 189 -7.21 -19.06 13.67
C GLU A 189 -7.17 -18.30 15.01
N GLY A 190 -8.27 -18.31 15.77
CA GLY A 190 -8.39 -17.59 17.04
C GLY A 190 -8.88 -16.14 16.92
N LEU A 191 -9.08 -15.62 15.70
CA LEU A 191 -9.70 -14.32 15.42
C LEU A 191 -11.09 -14.50 14.77
N PRO A 192 -11.89 -13.43 14.65
CA PRO A 192 -13.13 -13.48 13.89
C PRO A 192 -12.88 -13.99 12.45
N ASP A 193 -13.74 -14.87 11.94
CA ASP A 193 -13.59 -15.45 10.59
C ASP A 193 -13.71 -14.39 9.48
N LYS A 194 -14.42 -13.29 9.76
CA LYS A 194 -14.77 -12.23 8.82
C LYS A 194 -14.49 -10.87 9.45
N LEU A 195 -14.47 -9.83 8.62
CA LEU A 195 -14.40 -8.46 9.10
C LEU A 195 -15.78 -8.02 9.61
N GLU A 196 -16.13 -8.51 10.79
CA GLU A 196 -17.45 -8.38 11.40
C GLU A 196 -17.26 -8.20 12.91
N GLU A 197 -17.78 -7.10 13.44
CA GLU A 197 -17.75 -6.77 14.88
C GLU A 197 -16.40 -6.98 15.56
N VAL A 198 -15.29 -6.68 14.88
CA VAL A 198 -13.94 -6.79 15.44
C VAL A 198 -13.84 -5.86 16.67
N PRO A 199 -13.58 -6.40 17.87
CA PRO A 199 -13.66 -5.62 19.11
C PRO A 199 -12.44 -4.73 19.27
N LEU A 200 -12.67 -3.45 19.57
CA LEU A 200 -11.59 -2.49 19.80
C LEU A 200 -10.73 -2.85 21.02
N GLU A 201 -11.30 -3.56 21.99
CA GLU A 201 -10.60 -4.13 23.15
C GLU A 201 -9.46 -5.07 22.77
N TYR A 202 -9.51 -5.68 21.58
CA TYR A 202 -8.39 -6.46 21.06
C TYR A 202 -7.12 -5.60 20.91
N PHE A 203 -7.27 -4.35 20.46
CA PHE A 203 -6.15 -3.42 20.29
C PHE A 203 -5.68 -2.82 21.63
N GLU A 204 -6.54 -2.76 22.65
CA GLU A 204 -6.12 -2.37 24.00
C GLU A 204 -5.05 -3.32 24.54
N LYS A 205 -5.20 -4.64 24.30
CA LYS A 205 -4.19 -5.65 24.63
C LYS A 205 -2.89 -5.45 23.85
N VAL A 206 -3.00 -5.11 22.56
CA VAL A 206 -1.84 -4.80 21.71
C VAL A 206 -1.08 -3.59 22.27
N PHE A 207 -1.80 -2.55 22.70
CA PHE A 207 -1.19 -1.35 23.26
C PHE A 207 -0.50 -1.62 24.60
N GLU A 208 -1.12 -2.41 25.48
CA GLU A 208 -0.52 -2.87 26.74
C GLU A 208 0.77 -3.63 26.46
N TRP A 209 0.73 -4.59 25.54
CA TRP A 209 1.92 -5.33 25.13
C TRP A 209 3.03 -4.44 24.57
N ILE A 210 2.71 -3.44 23.74
CA ILE A 210 3.71 -2.47 23.24
C ILE A 210 4.35 -1.70 24.40
N SER A 211 3.58 -1.34 25.42
CA SER A 211 4.10 -0.61 26.58
C SER A 211 4.98 -1.47 27.48
N GLU A 212 4.65 -2.75 27.65
CA GLU A 212 5.33 -3.65 28.60
C GLU A 212 6.49 -4.44 27.98
N ASN A 213 6.50 -4.61 26.66
CA ASN A 213 7.53 -5.37 25.97
C ASN A 213 8.89 -4.63 26.01
N GLU A 214 9.94 -5.34 26.41
CA GLU A 214 11.31 -4.79 26.59
C GLU A 214 11.92 -4.17 25.33
N ILE A 215 11.48 -4.57 24.13
CA ILE A 215 11.99 -4.05 22.84
C ILE A 215 11.33 -2.72 22.47
N THR A 216 10.04 -2.57 22.76
CA THR A 216 9.27 -1.39 22.39
C THR A 216 9.21 -0.38 23.52
N SER A 217 8.89 -0.83 24.74
CA SER A 217 8.92 -0.10 26.01
C SER A 217 8.43 1.35 25.91
N THR A 218 7.34 1.58 25.17
CA THR A 218 6.84 2.92 24.88
C THR A 218 5.33 2.98 25.04
N LYS A 219 4.86 4.13 25.56
CA LYS A 219 3.44 4.46 25.58
C LYS A 219 3.02 5.27 24.36
N GLU A 220 3.96 5.75 23.56
CA GLU A 220 3.66 6.51 22.35
C GLU A 220 3.65 5.58 21.15
N ILE A 221 2.49 5.50 20.50
CA ILE A 221 2.25 4.56 19.42
C ILE A 221 2.01 5.35 18.14
N PHE A 222 2.65 4.93 17.06
CA PHE A 222 2.35 5.39 15.71
C PHE A 222 1.48 4.33 15.04
N VAL A 223 0.50 4.74 14.23
CA VAL A 223 -0.41 3.81 13.55
C VAL A 223 -0.34 4.04 12.05
N HIS A 224 -0.16 2.95 11.28
CA HIS A 224 -0.32 2.92 9.84
C HIS A 224 -1.55 2.09 9.49
N GLY A 225 -2.50 2.64 8.72
CA GLY A 225 -3.67 1.92 8.24
C GLY A 225 -3.87 2.07 6.74
N THR A 226 -4.22 0.99 6.04
CA THR A 226 -4.58 1.04 4.61
C THR A 226 -6.03 0.60 4.41
N SER A 227 -6.81 1.33 3.61
CA SER A 227 -8.20 0.99 3.29
C SER A 227 -9.06 0.81 4.56
N LYS A 228 -9.65 -0.36 4.79
CA LYS A 228 -10.32 -0.71 6.07
C LYS A 228 -9.42 -0.56 7.30
N GLY A 229 -8.12 -0.81 7.20
CA GLY A 229 -7.16 -0.50 8.26
C GLY A 229 -7.00 1.01 8.48
N GLY A 230 -7.24 1.83 7.47
CA GLY A 230 -7.28 3.29 7.60
C GLY A 230 -8.53 3.80 8.32
N GLU A 231 -9.69 3.21 8.04
CA GLU A 231 -10.94 3.39 8.81
C GLU A 231 -10.71 3.02 10.29
N LEU A 232 -10.09 1.86 10.54
CA LEU A 232 -9.73 1.42 11.89
C LEU A 232 -8.69 2.35 12.55
N ALA A 233 -7.66 2.79 11.84
CA ALA A 233 -6.63 3.68 12.38
C ALA A 233 -7.22 5.02 12.84
N PHE A 234 -8.14 5.61 12.06
CA PHE A 234 -8.89 6.78 12.48
C PHE A 234 -9.77 6.51 13.69
N LEU A 235 -10.46 5.37 13.71
CA LEU A 235 -11.30 4.99 14.83
C LEU A 235 -10.48 4.83 16.11
N LEU A 236 -9.35 4.14 16.08
CA LEU A 236 -8.44 4.00 17.22
C LEU A 236 -7.88 5.37 17.66
N ALA A 237 -7.38 6.18 16.74
CA ALA A 237 -6.79 7.49 17.05
C ALA A 237 -7.80 8.45 17.70
N SER A 238 -9.08 8.39 17.30
CA SER A 238 -10.14 9.19 17.91
C SER A 238 -10.50 8.80 19.35
N ARG A 239 -9.99 7.66 19.84
CA ARG A 239 -10.37 7.07 21.14
C ARG A 239 -9.21 6.88 22.10
N TYR A 240 -8.00 6.68 21.59
CA TYR A 240 -6.82 6.34 22.40
C TYR A 240 -5.74 7.41 22.28
N GLU A 241 -5.57 8.22 23.34
CA GLU A 241 -4.67 9.39 23.36
C GLU A 241 -3.18 9.05 23.25
N GLN A 242 -2.83 7.78 23.45
CA GLN A 242 -1.47 7.24 23.34
C GLN A 242 -1.01 7.11 21.88
N ILE A 243 -1.94 7.18 20.92
CA ILE A 243 -1.63 7.27 19.50
C ILE A 243 -1.20 8.70 19.18
N LYS A 244 0.05 8.87 18.74
CA LYS A 244 0.68 10.18 18.52
C LYS A 244 0.95 10.52 17.06
N LYS A 245 1.04 9.52 16.19
CA LYS A 245 1.12 9.70 14.74
C LYS A 245 0.23 8.71 14.02
N VAL A 246 -0.45 9.17 12.98
CA VAL A 246 -1.33 8.35 12.16
C VAL A 246 -0.98 8.58 10.69
N VAL A 247 -0.70 7.50 9.97
CA VAL A 247 -0.61 7.50 8.51
C VAL A 247 -1.73 6.62 7.99
N VAL A 248 -2.56 7.18 7.12
CA VAL A 248 -3.66 6.45 6.50
C VAL A 248 -3.63 6.53 4.99
N SER A 249 -3.67 5.37 4.35
CA SER A 249 -3.67 5.22 2.89
C SER A 249 -5.04 4.80 2.41
N GLN A 250 -5.65 5.61 1.53
CA GLN A 250 -7.02 5.44 1.02
C GLN A 250 -8.05 5.22 2.14
N PRO A 251 -8.09 6.03 3.21
CA PRO A 251 -9.01 5.81 4.33
C PRO A 251 -10.45 6.20 4.01
N HIS A 252 -11.32 5.96 4.99
CA HIS A 252 -12.61 6.64 5.09
C HIS A 252 -12.89 7.07 6.53
N ILE A 253 -13.66 8.14 6.70
CA ILE A 253 -14.00 8.74 8.01
C ILE A 253 -15.35 8.29 8.58
N TYR A 254 -15.94 7.26 7.98
CA TYR A 254 -17.22 6.67 8.40
C TYR A 254 -17.00 5.18 8.62
N CYS A 255 -17.61 4.63 9.66
CA CYS A 255 -17.68 3.19 9.82
C CYS A 255 -18.62 2.61 8.76
N PHE A 256 -18.17 1.62 8.01
CA PHE A 256 -19.02 0.89 7.07
C PHE A 256 -19.36 -0.50 7.59
N GLN A 257 -20.41 -1.06 6.98
CA GLN A 257 -20.88 -2.42 7.21
C GLN A 257 -19.75 -3.46 7.19
N ALA A 258 -19.94 -4.54 7.94
CA ALA A 258 -19.12 -5.74 7.92
C ALA A 258 -18.88 -6.24 6.48
N LEU A 259 -17.77 -6.96 6.27
CA LEU A 259 -17.39 -7.50 4.97
C LEU A 259 -17.24 -9.02 5.03
N ASN A 260 -17.58 -9.67 3.91
CA ASN A 260 -17.32 -11.09 3.66
C ASN A 260 -16.66 -11.22 2.29
N GLY A 261 -15.33 -11.24 2.27
CA GLY A 261 -14.55 -11.08 1.05
C GLY A 261 -14.73 -9.69 0.44
N LEU A 262 -15.02 -9.63 -0.86
CA LEU A 262 -15.20 -8.36 -1.59
C LEU A 262 -16.59 -7.72 -1.42
N MET A 263 -17.53 -8.41 -0.78
CA MET A 263 -18.93 -7.97 -0.66
C MET A 263 -19.29 -7.62 0.78
N SER A 264 -20.37 -6.86 0.96
CA SER A 264 -20.98 -6.64 2.28
C SER A 264 -21.32 -7.97 2.96
N GLY A 265 -20.93 -8.09 4.22
CA GLY A 265 -21.25 -9.20 5.11
C GLY A 265 -22.61 -9.03 5.78
N ASN A 266 -22.71 -9.46 7.03
CA ASN A 266 -23.94 -9.31 7.83
C ASN A 266 -24.33 -7.83 8.00
N ASP A 267 -25.60 -7.59 8.36
CA ASP A 267 -26.13 -6.25 8.62
C ASP A 267 -25.68 -5.75 10.00
N THR A 268 -24.36 -5.59 10.15
CA THR A 268 -23.69 -5.08 11.33
C THR A 268 -22.42 -4.31 10.91
N SER A 269 -21.72 -3.70 11.87
CA SER A 269 -20.48 -2.97 11.64
C SER A 269 -19.28 -3.90 11.45
N SER A 270 -18.25 -3.41 10.75
CA SER A 270 -16.92 -4.05 10.80
C SER A 270 -16.32 -4.06 12.22
N TRP A 271 -16.73 -3.12 13.08
CA TRP A 271 -16.11 -2.84 14.38
C TRP A 271 -17.12 -2.86 15.52
N SER A 272 -16.70 -3.32 16.70
CA SER A 272 -17.50 -3.29 17.93
C SER A 272 -16.73 -2.70 19.10
N TYR A 273 -17.45 -2.21 20.10
CA TYR A 273 -16.88 -1.79 21.38
C TYR A 273 -17.85 -2.10 22.50
N LYS A 274 -17.35 -2.73 23.57
CA LYS A 274 -18.13 -3.20 24.73
C LYS A 274 -19.26 -4.15 24.34
N GLY A 275 -19.01 -4.99 23.33
CA GLY A 275 -19.96 -5.95 22.79
C GLY A 275 -21.05 -5.35 21.90
N GLU A 276 -21.00 -4.04 21.61
CA GLU A 276 -21.98 -3.37 20.75
C GLU A 276 -21.32 -2.94 19.43
N PRO A 277 -21.98 -3.14 18.27
CA PRO A 277 -21.46 -2.67 17.00
C PRO A 277 -21.44 -1.13 16.96
N PHE A 278 -20.42 -0.55 16.34
CA PHE A 278 -20.42 0.89 16.04
C PHE A 278 -21.56 1.24 15.10
N PRO A 279 -22.15 2.46 15.20
CA PRO A 279 -23.01 2.96 14.13
C PRO A 279 -22.25 2.91 12.79
N TYR A 280 -22.89 2.39 11.75
CA TYR A 280 -22.25 2.15 10.47
C TYR A 280 -23.14 2.55 9.30
N ILE A 281 -22.51 2.78 8.16
CA ILE A 281 -23.18 2.99 6.86
C ILE A 281 -23.35 1.63 6.19
N LYS A 282 -24.59 1.25 5.93
CA LYS A 282 -24.92 0.06 5.14
C LYS A 282 -24.47 0.25 3.69
N VAL A 283 -23.91 -0.79 3.08
CA VAL A 283 -23.48 -0.77 1.68
C VAL A 283 -24.49 -1.53 0.84
N ASP A 284 -25.17 -0.80 -0.05
CA ASP A 284 -26.24 -1.32 -0.89
C ASP A 284 -25.68 -2.05 -2.11
N ASN A 285 -25.63 -3.39 -2.03
CA ASN A 285 -25.11 -4.24 -3.10
C ASN A 285 -25.93 -4.19 -4.40
N ASP A 286 -27.20 -3.77 -4.36
CA ASP A 286 -28.00 -3.65 -5.58
C ASP A 286 -27.45 -2.53 -6.47
N ILE A 287 -26.94 -1.45 -5.87
CA ILE A 287 -26.23 -0.38 -6.58
C ILE A 287 -25.03 -0.95 -7.33
N PHE A 288 -24.24 -1.81 -6.69
CA PHE A 288 -23.08 -2.44 -7.32
C PHE A 288 -23.47 -3.27 -8.53
N PHE A 289 -24.47 -4.15 -8.41
CA PHE A 289 -24.90 -5.01 -9.51
C PHE A 289 -25.51 -4.22 -10.68
N GLU A 290 -26.26 -3.14 -10.40
CA GLU A 290 -26.77 -2.24 -11.43
C GLU A 290 -25.65 -1.54 -12.19
N GLU A 291 -24.65 -1.02 -11.48
CA GLU A 291 -23.51 -0.32 -12.10
C GLU A 291 -22.59 -1.25 -12.86
N GLN A 292 -22.34 -2.45 -12.33
CA GLN A 292 -21.60 -3.50 -13.02
C GLN A 292 -22.25 -3.81 -14.37
N LYS A 293 -23.56 -4.10 -14.40
CA LYS A 293 -24.28 -4.39 -15.66
C LYS A 293 -24.17 -3.25 -16.65
N LYS A 294 -24.35 -2.01 -16.18
CA LYS A 294 -24.24 -0.80 -17.01
C LYS A 294 -22.83 -0.63 -17.58
N ASN A 295 -21.79 -0.83 -16.78
CA ASN A 295 -20.40 -0.67 -17.21
C ASN A 295 -19.98 -1.77 -18.18
N ILE A 296 -20.37 -3.01 -17.93
CA ILE A 296 -20.16 -4.13 -18.86
C ILE A 296 -20.81 -3.85 -20.22
N SER A 297 -22.04 -3.35 -20.25
CA SER A 297 -22.74 -3.02 -21.52
C SER A 297 -22.06 -1.92 -22.33
N LYS A 298 -21.16 -1.15 -21.71
CA LYS A 298 -20.40 -0.05 -22.32
C LYS A 298 -18.92 -0.37 -22.53
N ASP A 299 -18.50 -1.59 -22.21
CA ASP A 299 -17.10 -2.02 -22.27
C ASP A 299 -16.15 -1.11 -21.46
N ILE A 300 -16.59 -0.71 -20.25
CA ILE A 300 -15.77 0.06 -19.31
C ILE A 300 -15.58 -0.70 -18.00
N PRO A 301 -14.45 -0.52 -17.30
CA PRO A 301 -14.25 -1.14 -15.99
C PRO A 301 -15.28 -0.71 -14.95
N PHE A 302 -15.54 -1.58 -13.98
CA PHE A 302 -16.38 -1.28 -12.81
C PHE A 302 -15.57 -1.39 -11.51
N GLY A 303 -16.13 -0.85 -10.43
CA GLY A 303 -15.55 -0.89 -9.08
C GLY A 303 -16.63 -0.62 -8.04
N PHE A 304 -16.22 -0.42 -6.79
CA PHE A 304 -17.13 -0.20 -5.67
C PHE A 304 -17.30 1.28 -5.31
N ASN A 305 -16.50 2.20 -5.87
CA ASN A 305 -16.50 3.62 -5.47
C ASN A 305 -17.91 4.24 -5.46
N SER A 306 -18.64 4.10 -6.56
CA SER A 306 -19.97 4.70 -6.68
C SER A 306 -21.02 3.98 -5.79
N THR A 307 -20.81 2.70 -5.48
CA THR A 307 -21.63 1.95 -4.51
C THR A 307 -21.50 2.55 -3.12
N TYR A 308 -20.27 2.72 -2.62
CA TYR A 308 -20.01 3.36 -1.32
C TYR A 308 -20.53 4.80 -1.29
N LYS A 309 -20.22 5.59 -2.33
CA LYS A 309 -20.62 7.00 -2.43
C LYS A 309 -22.13 7.20 -2.40
N LYS A 310 -22.89 6.39 -3.15
CA LYS A 310 -24.35 6.47 -3.16
C LYS A 310 -24.98 5.93 -1.89
N SER A 311 -24.41 4.86 -1.32
CA SER A 311 -24.86 4.31 -0.04
C SER A 311 -24.70 5.35 1.08
N LEU A 312 -23.54 6.01 1.15
CA LEU A 312 -23.29 7.11 2.07
C LEU A 312 -24.28 8.27 1.86
N LYS A 313 -24.54 8.66 0.61
CA LYS A 313 -25.51 9.74 0.30
C LYS A 313 -26.94 9.40 0.73
N ARG A 314 -27.33 8.13 0.66
CA ARG A 314 -28.68 7.64 1.05
C ARG A 314 -28.82 7.43 2.56
N ALA A 315 -27.71 7.29 3.29
CA ALA A 315 -27.74 6.99 4.70
C ALA A 315 -28.35 8.13 5.53
N GLU A 316 -29.29 7.79 6.41
CA GLU A 316 -29.94 8.73 7.32
C GLU A 316 -29.13 8.93 8.62
N ASN A 317 -28.24 7.99 8.95
CA ASN A 317 -27.44 7.93 10.18
C ASN A 317 -25.97 8.36 9.98
N ARG A 318 -25.71 9.24 9.00
CA ARG A 318 -24.33 9.68 8.66
C ARG A 318 -23.61 10.28 9.87
N LYS A 319 -24.30 11.10 10.66
CA LYS A 319 -23.71 11.80 11.79
C LYS A 319 -23.22 10.83 12.88
N GLU A 320 -23.98 9.76 13.10
CA GLU A 320 -23.71 8.71 14.07
C GLU A 320 -22.56 7.82 13.58
N ALA A 321 -22.56 7.43 12.30
CA ALA A 321 -21.54 6.56 11.71
C ALA A 321 -20.19 7.26 11.43
N ARG A 322 -20.14 8.60 11.46
CA ARG A 322 -18.89 9.36 11.27
C ARG A 322 -17.97 9.19 12.48
N ILE A 323 -16.76 8.71 12.21
CA ILE A 323 -15.64 8.63 13.15
C ILE A 323 -15.25 10.04 13.60
N LYS A 324 -15.17 10.27 14.91
CA LYS A 324 -14.87 11.57 15.53
C LYS A 324 -13.38 11.89 15.51
N ILE A 325 -12.79 11.96 14.30
CA ILE A 325 -11.36 12.17 14.07
C ILE A 325 -10.82 13.44 14.75
N GLU A 326 -11.65 14.46 14.97
CA GLU A 326 -11.32 15.69 15.69
C GLU A 326 -10.92 15.45 17.16
N ASN A 327 -11.28 14.30 17.74
CA ASN A 327 -10.88 13.92 19.09
C ASN A 327 -9.47 13.31 19.18
N SER A 328 -8.83 13.07 18.03
CA SER A 328 -7.48 12.53 17.99
C SER A 328 -6.47 13.48 18.66
N LYS A 329 -5.39 12.92 19.22
CA LYS A 329 -4.26 13.68 19.76
C LYS A 329 -2.96 13.36 19.00
N ALA A 330 -3.09 13.24 17.68
CA ALA A 330 -2.02 12.76 16.81
C ALA A 330 -1.74 13.71 15.64
N ASP A 331 -0.50 13.74 15.19
CA ASP A 331 -0.20 14.21 13.84
C ASP A 331 -0.76 13.21 12.82
N ILE A 332 -1.38 13.70 11.74
CA ILE A 332 -2.07 12.86 10.75
C ILE A 332 -1.51 13.12 9.34
N LEU A 333 -1.14 12.05 8.64
CA LEU A 333 -0.86 12.05 7.21
C LEU A 333 -1.92 11.20 6.49
N MET A 334 -2.68 11.84 5.60
CA MET A 334 -3.67 11.20 4.74
C MET A 334 -3.12 11.08 3.32
N ILE A 335 -3.30 9.92 2.70
CA ILE A 335 -2.89 9.64 1.32
C ILE A 335 -4.12 9.18 0.55
N ALA A 336 -4.48 9.87 -0.53
CA ALA A 336 -5.64 9.51 -1.35
C ALA A 336 -5.37 9.60 -2.86
N GLY A 337 -5.84 8.59 -3.58
CA GLY A 337 -5.86 8.57 -5.04
C GLY A 337 -7.16 9.18 -5.55
N LYS A 338 -7.08 10.13 -6.48
CA LYS A 338 -8.30 10.76 -7.05
C LYS A 338 -9.08 9.81 -7.96
N GLU A 339 -8.45 8.73 -8.40
CA GLU A 339 -9.07 7.70 -9.21
C GLU A 339 -9.30 6.41 -8.40
N ASP A 340 -9.36 6.47 -7.06
CA ASP A 340 -9.74 5.31 -6.24
C ASP A 340 -11.12 4.79 -6.65
N ASN A 341 -11.15 3.58 -7.19
CA ASN A 341 -12.37 2.95 -7.67
C ASN A 341 -12.91 1.86 -6.72
N ILE A 342 -12.36 1.75 -5.50
CA ILE A 342 -12.87 0.87 -4.43
C ILE A 342 -13.85 1.65 -3.56
N TRP A 343 -13.48 2.84 -3.09
CA TRP A 343 -14.37 3.71 -2.33
C TRP A 343 -13.98 5.17 -2.51
N ASN A 344 -14.82 6.10 -2.06
CA ASN A 344 -14.65 7.55 -2.22
C ASN A 344 -13.66 8.15 -1.20
N SER A 345 -12.45 7.58 -1.13
CA SER A 345 -11.39 7.96 -0.17
C SER A 345 -10.92 9.41 -0.36
N TYR A 346 -10.77 9.88 -1.60
CA TYR A 346 -10.40 11.27 -1.90
C TYR A 346 -11.42 12.26 -1.31
N GLU A 347 -12.71 12.05 -1.56
CA GLU A 347 -13.76 12.89 -0.98
C GLU A 347 -13.80 12.79 0.56
N ALA A 348 -13.60 11.60 1.12
CA ALA A 348 -13.56 11.42 2.57
C ALA A 348 -12.37 12.17 3.22
N CYS A 349 -11.21 12.21 2.57
CA CYS A 349 -10.06 12.98 3.02
C CYS A 349 -10.27 14.50 2.91
N LEU A 350 -11.01 14.98 1.91
CA LEU A 350 -11.40 16.39 1.83
C LEU A 350 -12.36 16.76 2.96
N GLU A 351 -13.39 15.94 3.20
CA GLU A 351 -14.31 16.12 4.33
C GLU A 351 -13.57 16.08 5.67
N ALA A 352 -12.54 15.23 5.80
CA ALA A 352 -11.69 15.19 6.98
C ALA A 352 -10.95 16.51 7.24
N LEU A 353 -10.39 17.13 6.19
CA LEU A 353 -9.73 18.44 6.31
C LEU A 353 -10.70 19.53 6.79
N GLU A 354 -11.91 19.56 6.23
CA GLU A 354 -12.96 20.49 6.65
C GLU A 354 -13.28 20.31 8.15
N ILE A 355 -13.44 19.06 8.60
CA ILE A 355 -13.69 18.75 10.02
C ILE A 355 -12.55 19.23 10.92
N PHE A 356 -11.29 18.98 10.53
CA PHE A 356 -10.15 19.43 11.33
C PHE A 356 -10.08 20.95 11.41
N GLU A 357 -10.36 21.65 10.31
CA GLU A 357 -10.40 23.12 10.27
C GLU A 357 -11.52 23.68 11.15
N GLU A 358 -12.75 23.17 10.99
CA GLU A 358 -13.93 23.60 11.77
C GLU A 358 -13.75 23.41 13.28
N ASN A 359 -12.98 22.39 13.70
CA ASN A 359 -12.72 22.08 15.09
C ASN A 359 -11.43 22.69 15.64
N ASN A 360 -10.72 23.53 14.87
CA ASN A 360 -9.43 24.11 15.25
C ASN A 360 -8.43 23.05 15.74
N TYR A 361 -8.31 21.95 14.99
CA TYR A 361 -7.49 20.81 15.39
C TYR A 361 -6.02 21.23 15.61
N PRO A 362 -5.44 21.01 16.80
CA PRO A 362 -4.19 21.66 17.18
C PRO A 362 -2.93 20.89 16.73
N TYR A 363 -3.08 19.72 16.11
CA TYR A 363 -1.97 18.88 15.65
C TYR A 363 -1.81 18.97 14.13
N ASN A 364 -0.66 18.55 13.62
CA ASN A 364 -0.35 18.65 12.20
C ASN A 364 -1.22 17.68 11.37
N VAL A 365 -1.85 18.18 10.32
CA VAL A 365 -2.62 17.38 9.35
C VAL A 365 -2.09 17.65 7.94
N GLU A 366 -1.76 16.58 7.22
CA GLU A 366 -1.30 16.64 5.84
C GLU A 366 -2.14 15.73 4.95
N LEU A 367 -2.44 16.18 3.74
CA LEU A 367 -3.12 15.39 2.72
C LEU A 367 -2.28 15.35 1.44
N LEU A 368 -1.86 14.14 1.05
CA LEU A 368 -1.25 13.87 -0.25
C LEU A 368 -2.30 13.35 -1.21
N THR A 369 -2.39 13.96 -2.39
CA THR A 369 -3.34 13.55 -3.43
C THR A 369 -2.66 13.35 -4.76
N TYR A 370 -3.09 12.32 -5.49
CA TYR A 370 -2.49 11.93 -6.75
C TYR A 370 -3.57 11.75 -7.80
N ASN A 371 -3.48 12.53 -8.90
CA ASN A 371 -4.53 12.59 -9.92
C ASN A 371 -4.81 11.23 -10.58
N ASN A 372 -3.76 10.44 -10.85
CA ASN A 372 -3.87 9.20 -11.63
C ASN A 372 -3.59 7.95 -10.77
N MET A 373 -3.74 8.06 -9.45
CA MET A 373 -3.59 6.94 -8.52
C MET A 373 -4.97 6.44 -8.14
N GLY A 374 -5.13 5.11 -8.14
CA GLY A 374 -6.31 4.43 -7.66
C GLY A 374 -6.15 4.00 -6.21
N HIS A 375 -6.72 2.85 -5.87
CA HIS A 375 -6.65 2.29 -4.53
C HIS A 375 -5.38 1.49 -4.14
N PRO A 376 -4.58 0.88 -5.03
CA PRO A 376 -3.69 -0.24 -4.66
C PRO A 376 -2.62 0.14 -3.62
N LEU A 377 -2.11 -0.92 -2.98
CA LEU A 377 -1.18 -0.93 -1.84
C LEU A 377 -0.11 0.18 -1.86
N PRO A 378 0.25 0.78 -0.72
CA PRO A 378 1.13 1.95 -0.68
C PRO A 378 2.63 1.63 -0.83
N ILE A 379 3.03 0.42 -1.25
CA ILE A 379 4.45 0.08 -1.43
C ILE A 379 4.90 0.12 -2.89
N PRO A 380 5.94 0.92 -3.23
CA PRO A 380 6.42 1.00 -4.61
C PRO A 380 7.23 -0.22 -5.03
N TYR A 381 7.21 -0.52 -6.33
CA TYR A 381 8.18 -1.37 -7.05
C TYR A 381 8.26 -2.85 -6.66
N ILE A 382 7.32 -3.37 -5.86
CA ILE A 382 7.27 -4.81 -5.52
C ILE A 382 6.26 -5.53 -6.40
N MET A 383 5.00 -5.12 -6.33
CA MET A 383 3.92 -5.81 -7.03
C MET A 383 3.77 -5.28 -8.47
N PRO A 384 3.60 -6.16 -9.47
CA PRO A 384 3.39 -5.73 -10.85
C PRO A 384 2.03 -5.04 -10.96
N LEU A 385 2.00 -3.72 -11.15
CA LEU A 385 0.78 -2.93 -11.05
C LEU A 385 -0.28 -3.33 -12.08
N LYS A 386 0.13 -3.79 -13.26
CA LYS A 386 -0.80 -4.29 -14.29
C LYS A 386 -1.60 -5.51 -13.84
N GLU A 387 -1.03 -6.30 -12.94
CA GLU A 387 -1.65 -7.53 -12.41
C GLU A 387 -2.53 -7.24 -11.18
N THR A 388 -2.32 -6.10 -10.51
CA THR A 388 -3.06 -5.74 -9.27
C THR A 388 -4.15 -4.70 -9.50
N LEU A 389 -4.05 -3.90 -10.57
CA LEU A 389 -4.99 -2.81 -10.82
C LEU A 389 -6.34 -3.28 -11.37
N CYS A 390 -6.32 -4.33 -12.18
CA CYS A 390 -7.49 -4.83 -12.87
C CYS A 390 -7.57 -6.36 -12.76
N MET A 391 -8.79 -6.88 -12.67
CA MET A 391 -9.05 -8.32 -12.73
C MET A 391 -10.33 -8.62 -13.52
N SER A 392 -10.33 -9.72 -14.26
CA SER A 392 -11.54 -10.21 -14.91
C SER A 392 -12.52 -10.72 -13.85
N MET A 393 -13.72 -10.15 -13.80
CA MET A 393 -14.73 -10.48 -12.81
C MET A 393 -16.13 -10.40 -13.42
N SER A 394 -16.93 -11.46 -13.24
CA SER A 394 -18.36 -11.50 -13.62
C SER A 394 -18.66 -11.07 -15.07
N GLY A 395 -17.79 -11.41 -16.02
CA GLY A 395 -17.95 -11.08 -17.44
C GLY A 395 -17.54 -9.64 -17.81
N GLY A 396 -16.92 -8.89 -16.90
CA GLY A 396 -16.31 -7.60 -17.15
C GLY A 396 -14.94 -7.45 -16.50
N ILE A 397 -14.45 -6.20 -16.43
CA ILE A 397 -13.19 -5.86 -15.78
C ILE A 397 -13.49 -5.08 -14.50
N PHE A 398 -13.10 -5.64 -13.36
CA PHE A 398 -13.01 -4.90 -12.11
C PHE A 398 -11.72 -4.11 -12.10
N SER A 399 -11.77 -2.85 -11.66
CA SER A 399 -10.58 -2.01 -11.51
C SER A 399 -10.57 -1.31 -10.15
N SER A 400 -9.40 -1.30 -9.52
CA SER A 400 -9.12 -0.46 -8.34
C SER A 400 -8.79 1.00 -8.69
N GLY A 401 -8.70 1.31 -10.00
CA GLY A 401 -8.56 2.64 -10.56
C GLY A 401 -7.12 3.15 -10.71
N GLY A 402 -6.97 4.35 -11.27
CA GLY A 402 -5.65 4.92 -11.59
C GLY A 402 -5.01 4.32 -12.85
N THR A 403 -3.84 4.85 -13.21
CA THR A 403 -2.96 4.30 -14.25
C THR A 403 -1.76 3.60 -13.62
N VAL A 404 -1.08 2.73 -14.38
CA VAL A 404 0.14 2.04 -13.90
C VAL A 404 1.20 3.06 -13.48
N GLU A 405 1.47 4.06 -14.31
CA GLU A 405 2.43 5.14 -14.03
C GLU A 405 1.98 6.01 -12.86
N GLY A 406 0.69 6.33 -12.78
CA GLY A 406 0.12 7.17 -11.74
C GLY A 406 0.16 6.51 -10.36
N ASN A 407 -0.17 5.22 -10.28
CA ASN A 407 -0.04 4.43 -9.08
C ASN A 407 1.42 4.25 -8.66
N SER A 408 2.33 3.93 -9.60
CA SER A 408 3.77 3.81 -9.33
C SER A 408 4.34 5.10 -8.74
N LYS A 409 4.01 6.25 -9.34
CA LYS A 409 4.42 7.57 -8.85
C LYS A 409 3.85 7.85 -7.46
N GLY A 410 2.53 7.67 -7.29
CA GLY A 410 1.84 7.92 -6.04
C GLY A 410 2.35 7.05 -4.89
N GLN A 411 2.56 5.75 -5.13
CA GLN A 411 3.19 4.83 -4.17
C GLN A 411 4.58 5.30 -3.77
N PHE A 412 5.45 5.65 -4.73
CA PHE A 412 6.81 6.07 -4.42
C PHE A 412 6.87 7.38 -3.63
N GLU A 413 6.15 8.40 -4.08
CA GLU A 413 6.16 9.72 -3.44
C GLU A 413 5.52 9.66 -2.04
N SER A 414 4.38 8.97 -1.89
CA SER A 414 3.71 8.84 -0.61
C SER A 414 4.49 7.97 0.39
N TRP A 415 5.18 6.93 -0.09
CA TRP A 415 6.04 6.09 0.74
C TRP A 415 7.22 6.87 1.31
N ASN A 416 7.91 7.65 0.48
CA ASN A 416 9.00 8.52 0.94
C ASN A 416 8.50 9.55 1.96
N ARG A 417 7.37 10.20 1.67
CA ARG A 417 6.77 11.17 2.60
C ARG A 417 6.32 10.51 3.91
N THR A 418 5.85 9.27 3.87
CA THR A 418 5.49 8.46 5.06
C THR A 418 6.71 8.22 5.94
N ILE A 419 7.84 7.81 5.36
CA ILE A 419 9.09 7.61 6.10
C ILE A 419 9.53 8.92 6.77
N GLU A 420 9.49 10.04 6.03
CA GLU A 420 9.82 11.36 6.58
C GLU A 420 8.88 11.78 7.71
N PHE A 421 7.58 11.50 7.57
CA PHE A 421 6.57 11.82 8.56
C PHE A 421 6.85 11.15 9.91
N TYR A 422 7.21 9.86 9.89
CA TYR A 422 7.59 9.14 11.11
C TYR A 422 8.91 9.60 11.71
N LYS A 423 9.86 10.06 10.87
CA LYS A 423 11.14 10.60 11.35
C LYS A 423 11.00 11.95 12.04
N LYS A 424 10.10 12.82 11.58
CA LYS A 424 9.84 14.13 12.20
C LYS A 424 9.54 13.98 13.71
N PRO A 425 9.91 14.96 14.56
CA PRO A 425 9.40 15.07 15.94
C PRO A 425 7.87 15.18 15.96
N LEU A 426 7.25 15.05 17.14
CA LEU A 426 5.83 15.34 17.30
C LEU A 426 5.60 16.85 17.28
N SER A 427 4.49 17.30 16.70
CA SER A 427 4.12 18.73 16.75
C SER A 427 3.95 19.24 18.19
N SER A 428 3.50 18.38 19.11
CA SER A 428 3.39 18.67 20.54
C SER A 428 4.73 19.00 21.20
N ASP A 429 5.83 18.49 20.66
CA ASP A 429 7.18 18.72 21.22
C ASP A 429 7.79 20.04 20.73
N LEU A 430 7.22 20.63 19.66
CA LEU A 430 7.68 21.88 19.06
C LEU A 430 6.95 23.11 19.62
N ASN A 431 5.77 22.88 20.22
CA ASN A 431 4.91 23.92 20.79
C ASN A 431 5.08 24.11 22.31
N ASN A 432 5.95 23.31 22.94
CA ASN A 432 6.40 23.46 24.33
C ASN A 432 7.85 23.95 24.36
#